data_AF-A0A0F6IES0-F1
#
_entry.id   AF-A0A0F6IES0-F1
#
_cell.length_a   1.000
_cell.length_b   1.000
_cell.length_c   1.000
_cell.angle_alpha   90.00
_cell.angle_beta   90.00
_cell.angle_gamma   90.00
#
_symmetry.space_group_name_H-M   'P 1'
#
loop_
_entity.id
_entity.type
_entity.pdbx_description
1 polymer ?
#
loop_
_entity_poly.entity_id
_entity_poly.type
_entity_poly.pdbx_seq_one_letter_code
_entity_poly.pdbx_strand_id
1 'polypeptide(L)'
;MFEGWDEFTHWGFSAKEMFHLNSFTKANSPLMFKSYPPGTALFQYWITKSIGWSEGNTYWAQSLLVLAGAVAILEGLIWRQWFRIVLTLNVVFLAVFIFGYSLQSLYVDHVLGFLCGASVISCIRSNTSAPITIVRLLPTLFILPIIKAVGLMLGIFISIIFVFDQIFKERNTFSGSQPLKQKLIFGFLVILILATPIISARIWGWHVKKSGFSQVFETSFSISQIKKSFYFNRSNRSR
;
A
#
# COMPACT_ATOMS: atom_id res chain seq x y z
N MET A 1 -1.86 -3.97 25.82
CA MET A 1 -0.89 -5.06 25.59
C MET A 1 -1.13 -5.56 24.18
N PHE A 2 -0.14 -6.05 23.42
CA PHE A 2 -0.41 -6.63 22.10
C PHE A 2 -1.37 -7.81 22.23
N GLU A 3 -2.50 -7.76 21.51
CA GLU A 3 -3.61 -8.69 21.72
C GLU A 3 -3.55 -9.91 20.78
N GLY A 4 -2.98 -9.74 19.58
CA GLY A 4 -2.87 -10.80 18.58
C GLY A 4 -1.53 -11.52 18.55
N TRP A 5 -1.53 -12.83 18.25
CA TRP A 5 -0.30 -13.62 18.08
C TRP A 5 0.65 -13.01 17.05
N ASP A 6 0.13 -12.58 15.89
CA ASP A 6 0.92 -11.93 14.84
C ASP A 6 1.41 -10.53 15.24
N GLU A 7 0.69 -9.85 16.12
CA GLU A 7 1.13 -8.55 16.62
C GLU A 7 2.33 -8.72 17.55
N PHE A 8 2.30 -9.75 18.39
CA PHE A 8 3.42 -10.09 19.27
C PHE A 8 4.64 -10.64 18.51
N THR A 9 4.42 -11.46 17.48
CA THR A 9 5.51 -12.20 16.80
C THR A 9 6.06 -11.51 15.56
N HIS A 10 5.28 -10.64 14.91
CA HIS A 10 5.64 -10.00 13.63
C HIS A 10 5.58 -8.49 13.69
N TRP A 11 4.38 -7.93 13.76
CA TRP A 11 4.16 -6.51 13.48
C TRP A 11 4.66 -5.62 14.61
N GLY A 12 4.23 -5.90 15.84
CA GLY A 12 4.66 -5.19 17.04
C GLY A 12 6.12 -5.47 17.40
N PHE A 13 6.60 -6.71 17.21
CA PHE A 13 8.00 -7.04 17.42
C PHE A 13 8.91 -6.26 16.46
N SER A 14 8.58 -6.18 15.18
CA SER A 14 9.37 -5.42 14.18
C SER A 14 9.49 -3.94 14.56
N ALA A 15 8.39 -3.31 14.98
CA ALA A 15 8.40 -1.93 15.45
C ALA A 15 9.24 -1.75 16.73
N LYS A 16 9.12 -2.70 17.68
CA LYS A 16 9.85 -2.70 18.95
C LYS A 16 11.35 -2.83 18.75
N GLU A 17 11.75 -3.79 17.91
CA GLU A 17 13.15 -4.00 17.56
C GLU A 17 13.72 -2.75 16.88
N MET A 18 12.99 -2.16 15.93
CA MET A 18 13.44 -0.94 15.24
C MET A 18 13.62 0.24 16.18
N PHE A 19 12.70 0.42 17.13
CA PHE A 19 12.80 1.45 18.17
C PHE A 19 14.04 1.28 19.06
N HIS A 20 14.24 0.09 19.62
CA HIS A 20 15.34 -0.12 20.55
C HIS A 20 16.72 -0.18 19.88
N LEU A 21 16.80 -0.73 18.66
CA LEU A 21 18.07 -0.87 17.94
C LEU A 21 18.41 0.34 17.07
N ASN A 22 17.47 1.26 16.84
CA ASN A 22 17.60 2.36 15.87
C ASN A 22 18.09 1.87 14.49
N SER A 23 17.67 0.66 14.09
CA SER A 23 18.04 0.03 12.83
C SER A 23 16.91 -0.81 12.28
N PHE A 24 16.93 -1.11 10.99
CA PHE A 24 16.10 -2.20 10.47
C PHE A 24 16.44 -3.52 11.18
N THR A 25 15.47 -4.44 11.18
CA THR A 25 15.66 -5.82 11.65
C THR A 25 16.93 -6.39 11.03
N LYS A 26 17.76 -7.06 11.82
CA LYS A 26 19.01 -7.68 11.35
C LYS A 26 18.80 -9.16 11.04
N ALA A 27 19.68 -9.75 10.23
CA ALA A 27 19.55 -11.16 9.84
C ALA A 27 19.63 -12.14 11.02
N ASN A 28 20.27 -11.75 12.12
CA ASN A 28 20.33 -12.53 13.37
C ASN A 28 19.17 -12.27 14.33
N SER A 29 18.19 -11.43 13.97
CA SER A 29 17.00 -11.18 14.78
C SER A 29 16.22 -12.49 15.02
N PRO A 30 15.58 -12.66 16.20
CA PRO A 30 14.69 -13.79 16.46
C PRO A 30 13.36 -13.71 15.69
N LEU A 31 13.11 -12.61 14.95
CA LEU A 31 11.92 -12.49 14.10
C LEU A 31 11.79 -13.63 13.10
N MET A 32 10.59 -14.21 13.04
CA MET A 32 10.28 -15.35 12.16
C MET A 32 10.14 -14.92 10.68
N PHE A 33 9.78 -13.65 10.41
CA PHE A 33 9.49 -13.14 9.06
C PHE A 33 10.41 -11.98 8.67
N LYS A 34 11.71 -12.28 8.58
CA LYS A 34 12.77 -11.27 8.36
C LYS A 34 12.71 -10.56 6.99
N SER A 35 12.00 -11.13 6.03
CA SER A 35 11.89 -10.60 4.67
C SER A 35 10.75 -9.61 4.46
N TYR A 36 9.87 -9.41 5.46
CA TYR A 36 8.74 -8.51 5.32
C TYR A 36 9.25 -7.06 5.29
N PRO A 37 8.85 -6.27 4.29
CA PRO A 37 9.23 -4.87 4.27
C PRO A 37 8.59 -4.12 5.44
N PRO A 38 9.35 -3.25 6.13
CA PRO A 38 8.93 -2.70 7.41
C PRO A 38 8.18 -1.37 7.23
N GLY A 39 7.28 -1.25 6.26
CA GLY A 39 6.63 0.03 5.92
C GLY A 39 5.88 0.66 7.10
N THR A 40 5.00 -0.09 7.74
CA THR A 40 4.26 0.38 8.93
C THR A 40 5.15 0.47 10.16
N ALA A 41 6.07 -0.49 10.36
CA ALA A 41 7.03 -0.46 11.46
C ALA A 41 7.96 0.77 11.41
N LEU A 42 8.37 1.20 10.22
CA LEU A 42 9.17 2.41 10.01
C LEU A 42 8.39 3.66 10.38
N PHE A 43 7.12 3.75 9.98
CA PHE A 43 6.25 4.86 10.38
C PHE A 43 6.05 4.90 11.90
N GLN A 44 5.74 3.75 12.51
CA GLN A 44 5.59 3.61 13.94
C GLN A 44 6.87 4.00 14.69
N TYR A 45 8.04 3.59 14.20
CA TYR A 45 9.34 4.00 14.74
C TYR A 45 9.50 5.52 14.74
N TRP A 46 9.22 6.19 13.62
CA TRP A 46 9.35 7.65 13.53
C TRP A 46 8.47 8.38 14.54
N ILE A 47 7.21 7.94 14.72
CA ILE A 47 6.30 8.52 15.70
C ILE A 47 6.77 8.23 17.13
N THR A 48 7.00 6.96 17.46
CA THR A 48 7.38 6.53 18.81
C THR A 48 8.73 7.07 19.25
N LYS A 49 9.65 7.37 18.31
CA LYS A 49 10.91 8.06 18.60
C LYS A 49 10.70 9.46 19.18
N SER A 50 9.63 10.14 18.80
CA SER A 50 9.30 11.48 19.31
C SER A 50 8.50 11.44 20.62
N ILE A 51 7.56 10.52 20.76
CA ILE A 51 6.62 10.48 21.90
C ILE A 51 6.93 9.41 22.96
N GLY A 52 8.00 8.64 22.76
CA GLY A 52 8.38 7.52 23.60
C GLY A 52 7.73 6.20 23.17
N TRP A 53 8.41 5.09 23.49
CA TRP A 53 7.90 3.75 23.22
C TRP A 53 6.84 3.34 24.23
N SER A 54 5.69 2.94 23.72
CA SER A 54 4.71 2.12 24.41
C SER A 54 3.89 1.38 23.35
N GLU A 55 3.35 0.21 23.68
CA GLU A 55 2.48 -0.52 22.74
C GLU A 55 1.25 0.31 22.36
N GLY A 56 0.73 1.12 23.30
CA GLY A 56 -0.34 2.07 23.04
C GLY A 56 0.05 3.15 22.03
N ASN A 57 1.27 3.70 22.13
CA ASN A 57 1.79 4.66 21.15
C ASN A 57 2.00 4.03 19.77
N THR A 58 2.36 2.75 19.71
CA THR A 58 2.48 1.99 18.45
C THR A 58 1.10 1.79 17.79
N TYR A 59 0.08 1.40 18.55
CA TYR A 59 -1.30 1.33 18.05
C TYR A 59 -1.82 2.68 17.60
N TRP A 60 -1.54 3.74 18.36
CA TRP A 60 -1.92 5.09 18.01
C TRP A 60 -1.25 5.55 16.71
N ALA A 61 0.04 5.28 16.54
CA ALA A 61 0.75 5.55 15.28
C ALA A 61 0.12 4.81 14.10
N GLN A 62 -0.19 3.51 14.24
CA GLN A 62 -0.88 2.75 13.20
C GLN A 62 -2.27 3.34 12.88
N SER A 63 -3.02 3.73 13.92
CA SER A 63 -4.33 4.37 13.77
C SER A 63 -4.25 5.67 12.97
N LEU A 64 -3.19 6.47 13.15
CA LEU A 64 -2.99 7.67 12.34
C LEU A 64 -2.85 7.37 10.85
N LEU A 65 -2.18 6.28 10.46
CA LEU A 65 -2.10 5.86 9.05
C LEU A 65 -3.47 5.47 8.50
N VAL A 66 -4.25 4.72 9.28
CA VAL A 66 -5.61 4.32 8.91
C VAL A 66 -6.49 5.54 8.73
N LEU A 67 -6.48 6.45 9.70
CA LEU A 67 -7.25 7.69 9.67
C LEU A 67 -6.81 8.61 8.52
N ALA A 68 -5.51 8.70 8.22
CA ALA A 68 -5.02 9.45 7.07
C ALA A 68 -5.57 8.89 5.75
N GLY A 69 -5.58 7.57 5.58
CA GLY A 69 -6.21 6.91 4.43
C GLY A 69 -7.72 7.16 4.38
N ALA A 70 -8.41 7.05 5.51
CA ALA A 70 -9.85 7.34 5.63
C ALA A 70 -10.20 8.79 5.26
N VAL A 71 -9.39 9.77 5.68
CA VAL A 71 -9.58 11.17 5.31
C VAL A 71 -9.30 11.39 3.83
N ALA A 72 -8.29 10.74 3.26
CA ALA A 72 -7.97 10.86 1.83
C ALA A 72 -9.11 10.36 0.92
N ILE A 73 -9.93 9.40 1.37
CA ILE A 73 -11.16 8.95 0.67
C ILE A 73 -12.18 10.10 0.49
N LEU A 74 -12.16 11.11 1.36
CA LEU A 74 -13.04 12.28 1.26
C LEU A 74 -12.61 13.26 0.16
N GLU A 75 -11.50 13.00 -0.53
CA GLU A 75 -10.99 13.85 -1.61
C GLU A 75 -12.09 14.32 -2.57
N GLY A 76 -12.15 15.63 -2.83
CA GLY A 76 -13.13 16.22 -3.74
C GLY A 76 -14.53 16.39 -3.15
N LEU A 77 -14.77 16.05 -1.88
CA LEU A 77 -15.95 16.50 -1.15
C LEU A 77 -15.67 17.88 -0.56
N ILE A 78 -16.65 18.78 -0.69
CA ILE A 78 -16.63 20.10 -0.04
C ILE A 78 -17.54 20.09 1.18
N TRP A 79 -17.28 20.97 2.16
CA TRP A 79 -18.01 21.02 3.42
C TRP A 79 -19.54 21.17 3.27
N ARG A 80 -19.99 21.80 2.18
CA ARG A 80 -21.41 21.92 1.82
C ARG A 80 -22.08 20.57 1.55
N GLN A 81 -21.32 19.53 1.21
CA GLN A 81 -21.80 18.16 0.97
C GLN A 81 -21.72 17.30 2.24
N TRP A 82 -22.03 17.86 3.41
CA TRP A 82 -21.89 17.22 4.71
C TRP A 82 -22.55 15.83 4.78
N PHE A 83 -23.72 15.65 4.15
CA PHE A 83 -24.39 14.35 4.11
C PHE A 83 -23.56 13.27 3.41
N ARG A 84 -22.90 13.61 2.29
CA ARG A 84 -21.98 12.69 1.58
C ARG A 84 -20.76 12.41 2.43
N ILE A 85 -20.21 13.41 3.11
CA ILE A 85 -19.06 13.25 4.02
C ILE A 85 -19.42 12.27 5.14
N VAL A 86 -20.54 12.50 5.83
CA VAL A 86 -21.03 11.64 6.92
C VAL A 86 -21.27 10.22 6.39
N LEU A 87 -21.92 10.06 5.23
CA LEU A 87 -22.14 8.75 4.64
C LEU A 87 -20.83 8.03 4.32
N THR A 88 -19.87 8.71 3.69
CA THR A 88 -18.56 8.12 3.39
C THR A 88 -17.80 7.74 4.65
N LEU A 89 -17.80 8.59 5.68
CA LEU A 89 -17.19 8.27 6.97
C LEU A 89 -17.87 7.09 7.66
N ASN A 90 -19.20 6.98 7.58
CA ASN A 90 -19.92 5.82 8.11
C ASN A 90 -19.55 4.53 7.38
N VAL A 91 -19.45 4.56 6.04
CA VAL A 91 -19.02 3.39 5.25
C VAL A 91 -17.59 2.99 5.61
N VAL A 92 -16.68 3.96 5.74
CA VAL A 92 -15.30 3.73 6.16
C VAL A 92 -15.25 3.13 7.58
N PHE A 93 -16.00 3.71 8.50
CA PHE A 93 -16.12 3.21 9.88
C PHE A 93 -16.63 1.77 9.89
N LEU A 94 -17.74 1.48 9.21
CA LEU A 94 -18.29 0.12 9.10
C LEU A 94 -17.29 -0.85 8.48
N ALA A 95 -16.52 -0.43 7.46
CA ALA A 95 -15.49 -1.27 6.87
C ALA A 95 -14.45 -1.71 7.90
N VAL A 96 -13.98 -0.80 8.77
CA VAL A 96 -13.04 -1.15 9.86
C VAL A 96 -13.60 -2.29 10.72
N PHE A 97 -14.85 -2.18 11.18
CA PHE A 97 -15.48 -3.19 12.03
C PHE A 97 -15.81 -4.50 11.32
N ILE A 98 -16.33 -4.45 10.09
CA ILE A 98 -16.71 -5.64 9.32
C ILE A 98 -15.51 -6.53 9.04
N PHE A 99 -14.35 -5.94 8.75
CA PHE A 99 -13.13 -6.70 8.52
C PHE A 99 -12.47 -7.20 9.82
N GLY A 100 -13.08 -6.96 10.98
CA GLY A 100 -12.64 -7.50 12.27
C GLY A 100 -11.40 -6.83 12.84
N TYR A 101 -10.99 -5.70 12.29
CA TYR A 101 -9.81 -4.96 12.74
C TYR A 101 -10.27 -3.74 13.53
N SER A 102 -9.94 -3.65 14.81
CA SER A 102 -10.13 -2.41 15.57
C SER A 102 -9.03 -1.40 15.23
N LEU A 103 -9.17 -0.14 15.67
CA LEU A 103 -8.06 0.82 15.64
C LEU A 103 -6.89 0.39 16.55
N GLN A 104 -7.15 -0.52 17.49
CA GLN A 104 -6.14 -1.16 18.33
C GLN A 104 -5.63 -2.44 17.66
N SER A 105 -5.22 -2.33 16.40
CA SER A 105 -4.60 -3.45 15.69
C SER A 105 -3.38 -3.00 14.90
N LEU A 106 -2.34 -3.84 14.86
CA LEU A 106 -1.13 -3.66 14.06
C LEU A 106 -1.13 -4.45 12.75
N TYR A 107 -2.21 -5.16 12.43
CA TYR A 107 -2.35 -5.82 11.13
C TYR A 107 -2.19 -4.80 10.00
N VAL A 108 -1.50 -5.14 8.94
CA VAL A 108 -1.22 -4.15 7.88
C VAL A 108 -2.28 -4.11 6.78
N ASP A 109 -3.15 -5.13 6.76
CA ASP A 109 -4.14 -5.35 5.70
C ASP A 109 -5.17 -4.20 5.63
N HIS A 110 -5.58 -3.64 6.77
CA HIS A 110 -6.44 -2.46 6.79
C HIS A 110 -5.71 -1.22 6.24
N VAL A 111 -4.43 -1.01 6.56
CA VAL A 111 -3.63 0.10 6.01
C VAL A 111 -3.54 -0.01 4.49
N LEU A 112 -3.25 -1.20 3.97
CA LEU A 112 -3.23 -1.46 2.52
C LEU A 112 -4.58 -1.17 1.86
N GLY A 113 -5.68 -1.63 2.48
CA GLY A 113 -7.04 -1.41 1.99
C GLY A 113 -7.38 0.08 1.90
N PHE A 114 -7.10 0.85 2.96
CA PHE A 114 -7.38 2.29 2.99
C PHE A 114 -6.52 3.08 2.02
N LEU A 115 -5.22 2.80 1.94
CA LEU A 115 -4.33 3.47 0.97
C LEU A 115 -4.71 3.13 -0.47
N CYS A 116 -5.11 1.89 -0.75
CA CYS A 116 -5.62 1.48 -2.05
C CYS A 116 -6.92 2.20 -2.39
N GLY A 117 -7.91 2.17 -1.50
CA GLY A 117 -9.19 2.84 -1.69
C GLY A 117 -9.04 4.35 -1.91
N ALA A 118 -8.25 5.01 -1.08
CA ALA A 118 -7.92 6.43 -1.22
C ALA A 118 -7.28 6.73 -2.59
N SER A 119 -6.34 5.90 -3.03
CA SER A 119 -5.66 6.07 -4.33
C SER A 119 -6.62 5.89 -5.51
N VAL A 120 -7.48 4.86 -5.47
CA VAL A 120 -8.50 4.63 -6.51
C VAL A 120 -9.48 5.80 -6.59
N ILE A 121 -9.95 6.29 -5.43
CA ILE A 121 -10.86 7.43 -5.36
C ILE A 121 -10.18 8.69 -5.90
N SER A 122 -8.91 8.89 -5.58
CA SER A 122 -8.11 9.98 -6.15
C SER A 122 -8.04 9.88 -7.67
N CYS A 123 -7.81 8.69 -8.25
CA CYS A 123 -7.85 8.51 -9.71
C CYS A 123 -9.19 8.95 -10.32
N ILE A 124 -10.31 8.45 -9.78
CA ILE A 124 -11.63 8.62 -10.37
C ILE A 124 -12.18 10.03 -10.15
N ARG A 125 -12.00 10.60 -8.95
CA ARG A 125 -12.60 11.89 -8.55
C ARG A 125 -11.69 13.08 -8.79
N SER A 126 -10.41 12.86 -9.10
CA SER A 126 -9.50 13.95 -9.42
C SER A 126 -9.96 14.68 -10.68
N ASN A 127 -10.30 15.95 -10.48
CA ASN A 127 -10.52 16.94 -11.54
C ASN A 127 -9.21 17.68 -11.88
N THR A 128 -8.08 17.30 -11.29
CA THR A 128 -6.78 17.92 -11.58
C THR A 128 -6.12 17.28 -12.80
N SER A 129 -5.14 17.97 -13.38
CA SER A 129 -4.38 17.45 -14.51
C SER A 129 -3.64 16.15 -14.16
N ALA A 130 -3.41 15.29 -15.16
CA ALA A 130 -2.74 14.01 -15.00
C ALA A 130 -1.42 14.09 -14.18
N PRO A 131 -0.51 15.07 -14.42
CA PRO A 131 0.72 15.18 -13.65
C PRO A 131 0.48 15.42 -12.16
N ILE A 132 -0.52 16.25 -11.80
CA ILE A 132 -0.84 16.57 -10.39
C ILE A 132 -1.37 15.33 -9.69
N THR A 133 -2.26 14.59 -10.36
CA THR A 133 -2.79 13.32 -9.83
C THR A 133 -1.67 12.31 -9.63
N ILE A 134 -0.73 12.19 -10.58
CA ILE A 134 0.42 11.28 -10.45
C ILE A 134 1.31 11.65 -9.27
N VAL A 135 1.69 12.92 -9.12
CA VAL A 135 2.53 13.37 -7.99
C VAL A 135 1.88 13.00 -6.65
N ARG A 136 0.55 13.04 -6.56
CA ARG A 136 -0.19 12.63 -5.38
C ARG A 136 -0.20 11.12 -5.14
N LEU A 137 -0.24 10.32 -6.21
CA LEU A 137 -0.27 8.86 -6.15
C LEU A 137 1.11 8.23 -5.96
N LEU A 138 2.20 8.90 -6.36
CA LEU A 138 3.55 8.36 -6.26
C LEU A 138 3.92 7.88 -4.85
N PRO A 139 3.67 8.63 -3.77
CA PRO A 139 3.99 8.17 -2.41
C PRO A 139 3.21 6.91 -2.02
N THR A 140 1.92 6.83 -2.35
CA THR A 140 1.08 5.67 -1.99
C THR A 140 1.49 4.44 -2.80
N LEU A 141 1.75 4.59 -4.09
CA LEU A 141 2.24 3.51 -4.96
C LEU A 141 3.61 3.00 -4.53
N PHE A 142 4.48 3.89 -4.03
CA PHE A 142 5.79 3.51 -3.53
C PHE A 142 5.71 2.78 -2.19
N ILE A 143 4.85 3.21 -1.26
CA ILE A 143 4.80 2.64 0.09
C ILE A 143 4.04 1.31 0.14
N LEU A 144 3.05 1.08 -0.74
CA LEU A 144 2.23 -0.15 -0.73
C LEU A 144 3.07 -1.43 -0.74
N PRO A 145 4.04 -1.64 -1.67
CA PRO A 145 4.91 -2.82 -1.65
C PRO A 145 5.81 -2.91 -0.42
N ILE A 146 6.12 -1.77 0.21
CA ILE A 146 6.95 -1.69 1.43
C ILE A 146 6.13 -2.02 2.68
N ILE A 147 4.81 -1.92 2.63
CA ILE A 147 3.95 -2.36 3.75
C ILE A 147 3.83 -3.88 3.73
N LYS A 148 3.58 -4.48 2.55
CA LYS A 148 3.44 -5.93 2.37
C LYS A 148 3.65 -6.28 0.91
N ALA A 149 4.12 -7.50 0.63
CA ALA A 149 4.34 -7.97 -0.74
C ALA A 149 3.09 -7.85 -1.65
N VAL A 150 1.88 -8.08 -1.11
CA VAL A 150 0.60 -7.92 -1.83
C VAL A 150 0.39 -6.48 -2.32
N GLY A 151 1.02 -5.50 -1.67
CA GLY A 151 0.97 -4.10 -2.09
C GLY A 151 1.54 -3.84 -3.48
N LEU A 152 2.41 -4.70 -4.02
CA LEU A 152 2.81 -4.64 -5.43
C LEU A 152 1.62 -4.83 -6.37
N MET A 153 0.78 -5.83 -6.10
CA MET A 153 -0.41 -6.10 -6.92
C MET A 153 -1.42 -4.97 -6.82
N LEU A 154 -1.62 -4.44 -5.61
CA LEU A 154 -2.50 -3.27 -5.39
C LEU A 154 -1.98 -2.02 -6.11
N GLY A 155 -0.66 -1.77 -6.05
CA GLY A 155 -0.03 -0.67 -6.77
C GLY A 155 -0.22 -0.77 -8.28
N ILE A 156 0.03 -1.93 -8.87
CA ILE A 156 -0.21 -2.18 -10.31
C ILE A 156 -1.69 -1.97 -10.65
N PHE A 157 -2.61 -2.47 -9.82
CA PHE A 157 -4.04 -2.31 -10.01
C PHE A 157 -4.46 -0.82 -10.04
N ILE A 158 -3.96 -0.01 -9.10
CA ILE A 158 -4.20 1.45 -9.07
C ILE A 158 -3.63 2.12 -10.34
N SER A 159 -2.41 1.76 -10.74
CA SER A 159 -1.78 2.30 -11.94
C SER A 159 -2.61 1.97 -13.21
N ILE A 160 -3.17 0.76 -13.30
CA ILE A 160 -4.06 0.37 -14.40
C ILE A 160 -5.35 1.22 -14.40
N ILE A 161 -6.00 1.38 -13.23
CA ILE A 161 -7.20 2.22 -13.10
C ILE A 161 -6.92 3.65 -13.55
N PHE A 162 -5.79 4.22 -13.11
CA PHE A 162 -5.39 5.56 -13.51
C PHE A 162 -5.23 5.67 -15.03
N VAL A 163 -4.54 4.73 -15.67
CA VAL A 163 -4.36 4.73 -17.13
C VAL A 163 -5.70 4.67 -17.85
N PHE A 164 -6.63 3.81 -17.41
CA PHE A 164 -7.97 3.76 -17.99
C PHE A 164 -8.73 5.08 -17.80
N ASP A 165 -8.75 5.64 -16.59
CA ASP A 165 -9.39 6.92 -16.31
C ASP A 165 -8.86 8.04 -17.23
N GLN A 166 -7.54 8.12 -17.43
CA GLN A 166 -6.96 9.10 -18.34
C GLN A 166 -7.34 8.85 -19.80
N ILE A 167 -7.34 7.60 -20.27
CA ILE A 167 -7.78 7.27 -21.63
C ILE A 167 -9.24 7.68 -21.85
N PHE A 168 -10.13 7.46 -20.87
CA PHE A 168 -11.54 7.86 -20.98
C PHE A 168 -11.72 9.38 -20.97
N LYS A 169 -11.00 10.11 -20.11
CA LYS A 169 -11.01 11.59 -20.08
C LYS A 169 -10.45 12.19 -21.37
N GLU A 170 -9.37 11.63 -21.88
CA GLU A 170 -8.77 12.03 -23.15
C GLU A 170 -9.69 11.70 -24.34
N ARG A 171 -10.37 10.55 -24.36
CA ARG A 171 -11.29 10.19 -25.45
C ARG A 171 -12.44 11.19 -25.63
N ASN A 172 -12.91 11.82 -24.54
CA ASN A 172 -13.91 12.90 -24.61
C ASN A 172 -13.33 14.24 -25.09
N THR A 173 -12.01 14.41 -25.08
CA THR A 173 -11.30 15.65 -25.43
C THR A 173 -10.57 15.54 -26.79
N PHE A 174 -10.34 14.33 -27.29
CA PHE A 174 -9.56 14.01 -28.50
C PHE A 174 -10.38 14.07 -29.80
N SER A 175 -10.97 15.25 -30.07
CA SER A 175 -11.48 15.61 -31.41
C SER A 175 -10.47 16.45 -32.23
N GLY A 176 -9.22 16.60 -31.77
CA GLY A 176 -8.21 17.41 -32.44
C GLY A 176 -6.80 16.83 -32.32
N SER A 177 -6.01 16.96 -33.38
CA SER A 177 -4.62 16.49 -33.50
C SER A 177 -3.71 17.13 -32.45
N GLN A 178 -3.50 16.44 -31.32
CA GLN A 178 -2.58 16.93 -30.29
C GLN A 178 -1.11 16.91 -30.79
N PRO A 179 -0.29 17.90 -30.40
CA PRO A 179 1.14 17.95 -30.69
C PRO A 179 1.88 16.73 -30.10
N LEU A 180 2.89 16.24 -30.83
CA LEU A 180 3.71 15.08 -30.46
C LEU A 180 4.26 15.15 -29.01
N LYS A 181 4.58 16.36 -28.53
CA LYS A 181 5.05 16.62 -27.17
C LYS A 181 4.08 16.16 -26.09
N GLN A 182 2.77 16.34 -26.27
CA GLN A 182 1.76 15.95 -25.27
C GLN A 182 1.64 14.42 -25.17
N LYS A 183 1.71 13.71 -26.30
CA LYS A 183 1.73 12.24 -26.33
C LYS A 183 2.97 11.65 -25.65
N LEU A 184 4.13 12.27 -25.84
CA LEU A 184 5.37 11.87 -25.17
C LEU A 184 5.31 12.07 -23.65
N ILE A 185 4.77 13.21 -23.21
CA ILE A 185 4.56 13.49 -21.77
C ILE A 185 3.61 12.45 -21.18
N PHE A 186 2.48 12.18 -21.83
CA PHE A 186 1.53 11.16 -21.37
C PHE A 186 2.18 9.77 -21.28
N GLY A 187 2.90 9.35 -22.32
CA GLY A 187 3.63 8.07 -22.31
C GLY A 187 4.64 7.96 -21.17
N PHE A 188 5.40 9.02 -20.91
CA PHE A 188 6.33 9.08 -19.78
C PHE A 188 5.62 8.95 -18.43
N LEU A 189 4.48 9.64 -18.26
CA LEU A 189 3.66 9.60 -17.05
C LEU A 189 3.07 8.21 -16.78
N VAL A 190 2.63 7.51 -17.82
CA VAL A 190 2.15 6.12 -17.73
C VAL A 190 3.29 5.17 -17.31
N ILE A 191 4.47 5.34 -17.89
CA ILE A 191 5.64 4.54 -17.51
C ILE A 191 6.00 4.80 -16.05
N LEU A 192 5.99 6.07 -15.62
CA LEU A 192 6.32 6.47 -14.26
C LEU A 192 5.39 5.81 -13.22
N ILE A 193 4.08 5.88 -13.44
CA ILE A 193 3.09 5.34 -12.50
C ILE A 193 3.12 3.80 -12.42
N LEU A 194 3.39 3.11 -13.53
CA LEU A 194 3.55 1.66 -13.55
C LEU A 194 4.88 1.19 -12.96
N ALA A 195 5.95 1.96 -13.17
CA ALA A 195 7.28 1.62 -12.69
C ALA A 195 7.41 1.78 -11.17
N THR A 196 6.72 2.75 -10.56
CA THR A 196 6.88 3.09 -9.13
C THR A 196 6.68 1.91 -8.17
N PRO A 197 5.57 1.15 -8.20
CA PRO A 197 5.40 0.01 -7.28
C PRO A 197 6.42 -1.12 -7.57
N ILE A 198 6.83 -1.29 -8.83
CA ILE A 198 7.83 -2.30 -9.22
C ILE A 198 9.22 -1.92 -8.68
N ILE A 199 9.61 -0.65 -8.84
CA ILE A 199 10.88 -0.11 -8.35
C ILE A 199 10.94 -0.26 -6.83
N SER A 200 9.88 0.12 -6.13
CA SER A 200 9.77 -0.03 -4.68
C SER A 200 9.99 -1.48 -4.23
N ALA A 201 9.25 -2.43 -4.81
CA ALA A 201 9.40 -3.86 -4.49
C ALA A 201 10.82 -4.38 -4.78
N ARG A 202 11.44 -3.93 -5.88
CA ARG A 202 12.82 -4.31 -6.24
C ARG A 202 13.86 -3.74 -5.30
N ILE A 203 13.71 -2.48 -4.88
CA ILE A 203 14.60 -1.84 -3.90
C ILE A 203 14.60 -2.66 -2.61
N TRP A 204 13.41 -3.04 -2.12
CA TRP A 204 13.31 -3.87 -0.94
C TRP A 204 13.91 -5.26 -1.15
N GLY A 205 13.58 -5.93 -2.27
CA GLY A 205 14.15 -7.24 -2.59
C GLY A 205 15.68 -7.23 -2.67
N TRP A 206 16.27 -6.15 -3.19
CA TRP A 206 17.73 -5.97 -3.21
C TRP A 206 18.30 -5.79 -1.80
N HIS A 207 17.65 -5.00 -0.95
CA HIS A 207 18.03 -4.85 0.46
C HIS A 207 18.03 -6.20 1.18
N VAL A 208 16.96 -7.00 1.02
CA VAL A 208 16.85 -8.32 1.65
C VAL A 208 17.98 -9.25 1.23
N LYS A 209 18.32 -9.28 -0.07
CA LYS A 209 19.43 -10.09 -0.60
C LYS A 209 20.78 -9.69 -0.02
N LYS A 210 21.05 -8.39 0.11
CA LYS A 210 22.32 -7.89 0.67
C LYS A 210 22.43 -8.13 2.17
N SER A 211 21.31 -8.08 2.89
CA SER A 211 21.28 -8.21 4.35
C SER A 211 21.42 -9.66 4.84
N GLY A 212 21.44 -10.66 3.96
CA GLY A 212 21.67 -12.07 4.33
C GLY A 212 20.49 -12.73 5.05
N PHE A 213 19.27 -12.19 4.92
CA PHE A 213 18.08 -12.81 5.49
C PHE A 213 17.79 -14.15 4.79
N SER A 214 17.43 -15.18 5.55
CA SER A 214 16.84 -16.40 5.02
C SER A 214 15.52 -16.04 4.30
N GLN A 215 15.51 -16.11 2.97
CA GLN A 215 14.29 -15.85 2.19
C GLN A 215 13.27 -16.95 2.46
N VAL A 216 12.21 -16.64 3.21
CA VAL A 216 11.08 -17.57 3.41
C VAL A 216 10.06 -17.45 2.26
N PHE A 217 10.01 -16.30 1.59
CA PHE A 217 9.17 -16.07 0.41
C PHE A 217 10.03 -15.64 -0.77
N GLU A 218 10.03 -16.43 -1.86
CA GLU A 218 10.56 -15.98 -3.14
C GLU A 218 9.70 -14.82 -3.63
N THR A 219 10.27 -13.62 -3.66
CA THR A 219 9.59 -12.41 -4.17
C THR A 219 9.49 -12.39 -5.70
N SER A 220 9.95 -13.44 -6.39
CA SER A 220 9.80 -13.60 -7.83
C SER A 220 8.57 -14.46 -8.14
N PHE A 221 7.51 -13.82 -8.63
CA PHE A 221 6.43 -14.54 -9.30
C PHE A 221 6.96 -15.11 -10.62
N SER A 222 7.38 -16.37 -10.61
CA SER A 222 7.69 -17.05 -11.87
C SER A 222 6.39 -17.47 -12.56
N ILE A 223 6.27 -17.20 -13.85
CA ILE A 223 5.16 -17.69 -14.70
C ILE A 223 5.04 -19.22 -14.61
N SER A 224 6.15 -19.92 -14.33
CA SER A 224 6.12 -21.37 -14.08
C SER A 224 5.36 -21.76 -12.81
N GLN A 225 5.43 -20.97 -11.73
CA GLN A 225 4.70 -21.23 -10.48
C GLN A 225 3.19 -21.02 -10.67
N ILE A 226 2.80 -19.98 -11.42
CA ILE A 226 1.40 -19.72 -11.79
C ILE A 226 0.84 -20.88 -12.62
N LYS A 227 1.57 -21.34 -13.64
CA LYS A 227 1.14 -22.51 -14.42
C LYS A 227 0.97 -23.73 -13.50
N LYS A 228 1.92 -23.99 -12.59
CA LYS A 228 1.90 -25.14 -11.69
C LYS A 228 0.70 -25.16 -10.75
N SER A 229 0.24 -24.01 -10.24
CA SER A 229 -0.95 -23.94 -9.39
C SER A 229 -2.25 -24.26 -10.15
N PHE A 230 -2.35 -23.87 -11.42
CA PHE A 230 -3.48 -24.23 -12.27
C PHE A 230 -3.49 -25.71 -12.67
N TYR A 231 -2.32 -26.35 -12.86
CA TYR A 231 -2.24 -27.79 -13.13
C TYR A 231 -2.58 -28.63 -11.89
N PHE A 232 -2.12 -28.25 -10.70
CA PHE A 232 -2.41 -28.97 -9.45
C PHE A 232 -3.92 -28.97 -9.11
N ASN A 233 -4.63 -27.90 -9.45
CA ASN A 233 -6.07 -27.81 -9.25
C ASN A 233 -6.86 -28.65 -10.28
N ARG A 234 -6.25 -29.00 -11.41
CA ARG A 234 -6.84 -29.86 -12.43
C ARG A 234 -6.73 -31.34 -12.06
N SER A 235 -5.62 -31.77 -11.44
CA SER A 235 -5.43 -33.16 -10.99
C SER A 235 -6.28 -33.54 -9.77
N ASN A 236 -6.69 -32.58 -8.96
CA ASN A 236 -7.59 -32.81 -7.81
C ASN A 236 -9.09 -32.77 -8.16
N ARG A 237 -9.45 -32.36 -9.37
CA ARG A 237 -10.84 -32.42 -9.88
C ARG A 237 -11.14 -33.69 -10.69
N SER A 238 -10.14 -34.53 -10.92
CA SER A 238 -10.25 -35.80 -11.65
C SER A 238 -10.16 -37.03 -10.73
N ARG A 239 -10.49 -36.87 -9.45
CA ARG A 239 -10.71 -37.96 -8.50
C ARG A 239 -12.10 -37.84 -7.90
#